data_AF-A0A3L7YC29-F1
#
_entry.id   AF-A0A3L7YC29-F1
#
_cell.length_a   1.000
_cell.length_b   1.000
_cell.length_c   1.000
_cell.angle_alpha   90.00
_cell.angle_beta   90.00
_cell.angle_gamma   90.00
#
_symmetry.space_group_name_H-M   'P 1'
#
loop_
_entity.id
_entity.type
_entity.pdbx_description
1 polymer ?
#
loop_
_entity_poly.entity_id
_entity_poly.type
_entity_poly.pdbx_seq_one_letter_code
_entity_poly.pdbx_strand_id
1 'polypeptide(L)'
;GGGSRGKPADAPAAARVLRRLQRAPHIVVTALVGAGASAAPLQHEHCSTTVVLRSFSEPELQRYIASGDPMDKAGAYAIQNAEFRPASNIGGCLANVIGLPLCHLTRALRRAGAHVAADVPRACQAHLQYSCPVHQDILS
;
A
#
# COMPACT_ATOMS: atom_id res chain seq x y z
N GLY A 1 -11.84 -15.03 -5.64
CA GLY A 1 -10.80 -16.00 -5.22
C GLY A 1 -9.78 -15.32 -4.34
N GLY A 2 -9.92 -15.48 -3.02
CA GLY A 2 -9.13 -14.83 -1.99
C GLY A 2 -7.93 -15.68 -1.57
N GLY A 3 -6.75 -15.07 -1.57
CA GLY A 3 -5.50 -15.66 -1.09
C GLY A 3 -4.45 -14.56 -1.03
N SER A 4 -3.62 -14.57 0.01
CA SER A 4 -2.50 -13.63 0.14
C SER A 4 -1.54 -13.81 -1.04
N ARG A 5 -0.99 -12.70 -1.54
CA ARG A 5 -0.03 -12.71 -2.64
C ARG A 5 1.32 -12.28 -2.10
N GLY A 6 2.22 -13.24 -1.94
CA GLY A 6 3.60 -12.97 -1.58
C GLY A 6 4.40 -12.36 -2.73
N LYS A 7 5.71 -12.31 -2.53
CA LYS A 7 6.68 -12.00 -3.58
C LYS A 7 6.64 -13.11 -4.63
N PRO A 8 6.72 -12.79 -5.94
CA PRO A 8 6.80 -13.81 -6.97
C PRO A 8 8.14 -14.56 -6.85
N ALA A 9 8.12 -15.88 -7.09
CA ALA A 9 9.34 -16.69 -7.06
C ALA A 9 10.22 -16.49 -8.31
N ASP A 10 9.59 -16.13 -9.43
CA ASP A 10 10.22 -15.96 -10.74
C ASP A 10 9.39 -15.03 -11.65
N ALA A 11 9.94 -14.70 -12.82
CA ALA A 11 9.28 -13.89 -13.84
C ALA A 11 7.91 -14.47 -14.30
N PRO A 12 7.78 -15.78 -14.58
CA PRO A 12 6.47 -16.39 -14.86
C PRO A 12 5.44 -16.21 -13.73
N ALA A 13 5.85 -16.31 -12.46
CA ALA A 13 4.98 -16.09 -11.32
C ALA A 13 4.51 -14.64 -11.24
N ALA A 14 5.39 -13.67 -11.48
CA ALA A 14 5.00 -12.26 -11.56
C ALA A 14 3.98 -12.01 -12.67
N ALA A 15 4.19 -12.56 -13.87
CA ALA A 15 3.25 -12.45 -14.98
C ALA A 15 1.87 -13.03 -14.62
N ARG A 16 1.82 -14.22 -14.00
CA ARG A 16 0.55 -14.83 -13.55
C ARG A 16 -0.16 -13.95 -12.52
N VAL A 17 0.57 -13.40 -11.56
CA VAL A 17 0.00 -12.52 -10.53
C VAL A 17 -0.58 -11.26 -11.16
N LEU A 18 0.18 -10.57 -11.99
CA LEU A 18 -0.19 -9.32 -12.65
C LEU A 18 -1.39 -9.50 -13.60
N ARG A 19 -1.39 -10.54 -14.45
CA ARG A 19 -2.55 -10.83 -15.33
C ARG A 19 -3.84 -11.10 -14.56
N ARG A 20 -3.75 -11.67 -13.35
CA ARG A 20 -4.91 -11.90 -12.49
C ARG A 20 -5.36 -10.65 -11.76
N LEU A 21 -4.48 -9.68 -11.54
CA LEU A 21 -4.80 -8.43 -10.83
C LEU A 21 -5.25 -7.30 -11.76
N GLN A 22 -4.85 -7.28 -13.04
CA GLN A 22 -5.32 -6.26 -13.97
C GLN A 22 -6.85 -6.22 -14.06
N ARG A 23 -7.42 -5.02 -14.03
CA ARG A 23 -8.87 -4.72 -14.08
C ARG A 23 -9.72 -5.28 -12.93
N ALA A 24 -9.16 -6.12 -12.06
CA ALA A 24 -9.87 -6.71 -10.93
C ALA A 24 -9.54 -5.93 -9.65
N PRO A 25 -10.52 -5.59 -8.81
CA PRO A 25 -10.24 -5.03 -7.50
C PRO A 25 -9.57 -6.05 -6.59
N HIS A 26 -8.56 -5.61 -5.85
CA HIS A 26 -7.94 -6.36 -4.76
C HIS A 26 -7.69 -5.47 -3.55
N ILE A 27 -7.54 -6.09 -2.39
CA ILE A 27 -7.31 -5.38 -1.12
C ILE A 27 -5.84 -5.48 -0.74
N VAL A 28 -5.24 -4.33 -0.43
CA VAL A 28 -3.93 -4.24 0.22
C VAL A 28 -4.16 -3.92 1.69
N VAL A 29 -3.57 -4.73 2.57
CA VAL A 29 -3.68 -4.58 4.02
C VAL A 29 -2.29 -4.36 4.60
N THR A 30 -2.11 -3.28 5.36
CA THR A 30 -0.93 -3.09 6.22
C THR A 30 -1.37 -3.12 7.67
N ALA A 31 -0.72 -3.97 8.47
CA ALA A 31 -0.87 -4.00 9.91
C ALA A 31 0.29 -3.24 10.58
N LEU A 32 -0.04 -2.48 11.62
CA LEU A 32 0.88 -1.76 12.49
C LEU A 32 0.82 -2.41 13.87
N VAL A 33 1.99 -2.64 14.47
CA VAL A 33 2.10 -3.09 15.85
C VAL A 33 3.16 -2.23 16.54
N GLY A 34 2.78 -1.60 17.65
CA GLY A 34 3.65 -0.77 18.48
C GLY A 34 3.73 -1.30 19.90
N ALA A 35 4.95 -1.41 20.42
CA ALA A 35 5.22 -1.70 21.83
C ALA A 35 5.63 -0.41 22.55
N GLY A 36 4.98 -0.12 23.68
CA GLY A 36 5.33 1.03 24.53
C GLY A 36 6.54 0.76 25.44
N ALA A 37 7.08 1.80 26.07
CA ALA A 37 8.30 1.73 26.90
C ALA A 37 8.10 1.18 28.34
N SER A 38 6.94 0.61 28.64
CA SER A 38 6.61 -0.04 29.92
C SER A 38 5.42 -0.98 29.68
N ALA A 39 4.86 -1.61 30.71
CA ALA A 39 3.74 -2.58 30.67
C ALA A 39 2.41 -2.11 30.00
N ALA A 40 2.45 -1.07 29.16
CA ALA A 40 1.37 -0.68 28.27
C ALA A 40 1.01 -1.82 27.31
N PRO A 41 -0.28 -2.03 27.04
CA PRO A 41 -0.72 -3.02 26.08
C PRO A 41 -0.21 -2.70 24.67
N LEU A 42 0.14 -3.76 23.92
CA LEU A 42 0.50 -3.67 22.51
C LEU A 42 -0.61 -2.92 21.75
N GLN A 43 -0.22 -1.83 21.09
CA GLN A 43 -1.12 -1.12 20.19
C GLN A 43 -1.07 -1.83 18.83
N HIS A 44 -2.22 -2.18 18.29
CA HIS A 44 -2.32 -2.74 16.95
C HIS A 44 -3.35 -1.96 16.15
N GLU A 45 -3.06 -1.80 14.87
CA GLU A 45 -3.94 -1.14 13.93
C GLU A 45 -3.76 -1.75 12.55
N HIS A 46 -4.76 -1.67 11.69
CA HIS A 46 -4.61 -2.07 10.30
C HIS A 46 -5.32 -1.08 9.39
N CYS A 47 -4.83 -0.95 8.18
CA CYS A 47 -5.46 -0.19 7.11
C CYS A 47 -5.70 -1.12 5.93
N SER A 48 -6.89 -1.03 5.35
CA SER A 48 -7.28 -1.74 4.14
C SER A 48 -7.49 -0.72 3.02
N THR A 49 -7.01 -1.02 1.83
CA THR A 49 -7.20 -0.16 0.65
C THR A 49 -7.53 -1.00 -0.56
N THR A 50 -8.60 -0.63 -1.25
CA THR A 50 -8.97 -1.26 -2.52
C THR A 50 -8.14 -0.66 -3.64
N VAL A 51 -7.48 -1.50 -4.42
CA VAL A 51 -6.69 -1.11 -5.58
C VAL A 51 -7.26 -1.81 -6.81
N VAL A 52 -7.36 -1.08 -7.92
CA VAL A 52 -7.64 -1.65 -9.24
C VAL A 52 -6.44 -1.36 -10.12
N LEU A 53 -5.79 -2.41 -10.61
CA LEU A 53 -4.73 -2.25 -11.61
C LEU A 53 -5.35 -1.89 -12.96
N ARG A 54 -4.70 -1.00 -13.71
CA ARG A 54 -5.07 -0.72 -15.10
C ARG A 54 -4.87 -1.99 -15.94
N SER A 55 -5.42 -1.96 -17.14
CA SER A 55 -5.00 -2.90 -18.17
C SER A 55 -3.63 -2.55 -18.72
N PHE A 56 -2.82 -3.56 -19.00
CA PHE A 56 -1.53 -3.43 -19.69
C PHE A 56 -1.42 -4.47 -20.79
N SER A 57 -0.64 -4.15 -21.82
CA SER A 57 -0.37 -5.07 -22.92
C SER A 57 0.68 -6.10 -22.52
N GLU A 58 0.78 -7.20 -23.26
CA GLU A 58 1.80 -8.21 -23.02
C GLU A 58 3.23 -7.64 -23.18
N PRO A 59 3.57 -6.84 -24.23
CA PRO A 59 4.88 -6.22 -24.32
C PRO A 59 5.22 -5.30 -23.14
N GLU A 60 4.23 -4.60 -22.61
CA GLU A 60 4.39 -3.74 -21.44
C GLU A 60 4.64 -4.53 -20.15
N LEU A 61 3.87 -5.61 -19.95
CA LEU A 61 4.07 -6.54 -18.84
C LEU A 61 5.49 -7.12 -18.85
N GLN A 62 5.98 -7.56 -20.02
CA GLN A 62 7.31 -8.12 -20.15
C GLN A 62 8.42 -7.10 -19.86
N ARG A 63 8.28 -5.84 -20.33
CA ARG A 63 9.21 -4.76 -19.98
C ARG A 63 9.23 -4.51 -18.48
N TYR A 64 8.07 -4.48 -17.83
CA TYR A 64 8.00 -4.29 -16.38
C TYR A 64 8.68 -5.43 -15.61
N ILE A 65 8.45 -6.68 -16.01
CA ILE A 65 9.11 -7.84 -15.41
C ILE A 65 10.63 -7.81 -15.63
N ALA A 66 11.09 -7.43 -16.82
CA ALA A 66 12.51 -7.31 -17.15
C ALA A 66 13.23 -6.24 -16.31
N SER A 67 12.51 -5.24 -15.79
CA SER A 67 13.09 -4.24 -14.87
C SER A 67 13.51 -4.82 -13.52
N GLY A 68 13.02 -5.99 -13.14
CA GLY A 68 13.26 -6.61 -11.83
C GLY A 68 12.41 -6.03 -10.69
N ASP A 69 11.81 -4.85 -10.85
CA ASP A 69 10.98 -4.21 -9.82
C ASP A 69 9.86 -5.11 -9.24
N PRO A 70 9.18 -5.99 -10.01
CA PRO A 70 8.16 -6.88 -9.45
C PRO A 70 8.66 -7.89 -8.41
N MET A 71 9.95 -8.26 -8.44
CA MET A 71 10.44 -9.46 -7.76
C MET A 71 10.42 -9.31 -6.23
N ASP A 72 10.64 -8.11 -5.71
CA ASP A 72 10.67 -7.86 -4.27
C ASP A 72 9.34 -7.31 -3.72
N LYS A 73 8.26 -7.36 -4.51
CA LYS A 73 6.98 -6.74 -4.16
C LYS A 73 5.92 -7.79 -3.93
N ALA A 74 5.24 -7.72 -2.80
CA ALA A 74 4.02 -8.49 -2.58
C ALA A 74 2.98 -8.12 -3.65
N GLY A 75 2.43 -9.11 -4.33
CA GLY A 75 1.52 -8.87 -5.45
C GLY A 75 2.20 -8.45 -6.77
N ALA A 76 3.54 -8.47 -6.83
CA ALA A 76 4.35 -8.27 -8.04
C ALA A 76 4.19 -6.89 -8.71
N TYR A 77 3.81 -5.84 -7.97
CA TYR A 77 3.80 -4.47 -8.47
C TYR A 77 4.24 -3.45 -7.42
N ALA A 78 4.86 -2.36 -7.86
CA ALA A 78 5.10 -1.17 -7.06
C ALA A 78 4.15 -0.06 -7.49
N ILE A 79 3.23 0.37 -6.60
CA ILE A 79 2.19 1.36 -6.92
C ILE A 79 2.76 2.69 -7.45
N GLN A 80 3.99 3.04 -7.04
CA GLN A 80 4.70 4.27 -7.40
C GLN A 80 5.61 4.12 -8.64
N ASN A 81 5.60 2.97 -9.33
CA ASN A 81 6.44 2.81 -10.51
C ASN A 81 6.04 3.82 -11.59
N ALA A 82 6.96 4.73 -11.94
CA ALA A 82 6.69 5.86 -12.83
C ALA A 82 6.49 5.46 -14.29
N GLU A 83 7.13 4.38 -14.73
CA GLU A 83 7.03 3.87 -16.10
C GLU A 83 5.81 2.96 -16.25
N PHE A 84 5.64 2.00 -15.34
CA PHE A 84 4.57 1.02 -15.39
C PHE A 84 3.23 1.56 -14.88
N ARG A 85 3.19 2.57 -14.00
CA ARG A 85 1.96 3.26 -13.55
C ARG A 85 0.79 2.29 -13.32
N PRO A 86 0.92 1.33 -12.38
CA PRO A 86 0.13 0.09 -12.40
C PRO A 86 -1.35 0.27 -12.07
N ALA A 87 -1.74 1.31 -11.33
CA ALA A 87 -3.11 1.46 -10.84
C ALA A 87 -3.94 2.41 -11.71
N SER A 88 -5.19 2.01 -11.96
CA SER A 88 -6.23 2.89 -12.50
C SER A 88 -7.12 3.49 -11.42
N ASN A 89 -7.23 2.83 -10.26
CA ASN A 89 -8.02 3.34 -9.14
C ASN A 89 -7.45 2.91 -7.78
N ILE A 90 -7.56 3.79 -6.78
CA ILE A 90 -7.19 3.56 -5.39
C ILE A 90 -8.33 4.09 -4.52
N GLY A 91 -9.10 3.19 -3.92
CA GLY A 91 -10.15 3.50 -2.94
C GLY A 91 -9.61 3.38 -1.53
N GLY A 92 -8.94 4.44 -1.03
CA GLY A 92 -8.44 4.49 0.34
C GLY A 92 -7.11 5.22 0.49
N CYS A 93 -6.19 4.64 1.26
CA CYS A 93 -4.94 5.30 1.64
C CYS A 93 -3.78 4.86 0.72
N LEU A 94 -3.23 5.74 -0.10
CA LEU A 94 -2.06 5.40 -0.93
C LEU A 94 -0.84 5.01 -0.06
N ALA A 95 -0.62 5.68 1.07
CA ALA A 95 0.47 5.34 1.99
C ALA A 95 0.33 3.91 2.56
N ASN A 96 -0.91 3.41 2.73
CA ASN A 96 -1.15 2.00 3.05
C ASN A 96 -0.66 1.07 1.95
N VAL A 97 -0.98 1.38 0.69
CA VAL A 97 -0.55 0.56 -0.46
C VAL A 97 0.98 0.54 -0.59
N ILE A 98 1.65 1.62 -0.23
CA ILE A 98 3.12 1.72 -0.19
C ILE A 98 3.70 0.90 0.97
N GLY A 99 2.97 0.74 2.07
CA GLY A 99 3.33 -0.13 3.20
C GLY A 99 3.39 0.56 4.56
N LEU A 100 3.01 1.83 4.67
CA LEU A 100 2.96 2.54 5.95
C LEU A 100 1.79 3.55 6.00
N PRO A 101 0.61 3.18 6.54
CA PRO A 101 -0.54 4.07 6.62
C PRO A 101 -0.34 5.16 7.70
N LEU A 102 0.24 6.30 7.31
CA LEU A 102 0.69 7.34 8.25
C LEU A 102 -0.42 7.93 9.15
N CYS A 103 -1.67 8.04 8.68
CA CYS A 103 -2.77 8.48 9.53
C CYS A 103 -3.12 7.44 10.61
N HIS A 104 -3.07 6.15 10.27
CA HIS A 104 -3.26 5.06 11.24
C HIS A 104 -2.11 5.04 12.24
N LEU A 105 -0.86 5.16 11.76
CA LEU A 105 0.31 5.27 12.64
C LEU A 105 0.19 6.45 13.61
N THR A 106 -0.25 7.61 13.13
CA THR A 106 -0.46 8.80 13.98
C THR A 106 -1.50 8.53 15.07
N ARG A 107 -2.62 7.88 14.71
CA ARG A 107 -3.65 7.49 15.68
C ARG A 107 -3.14 6.49 16.71
N ALA A 108 -2.42 5.45 16.28
CA ALA A 108 -1.78 4.48 17.17
C ALA A 108 -0.77 5.14 18.13
N LEU A 109 0.07 6.05 17.63
CA LEU A 109 1.05 6.79 18.44
C LEU A 109 0.36 7.68 19.48
N ARG A 110 -0.69 8.41 19.09
CA ARG A 110 -1.49 9.22 20.03
C ARG A 110 -2.12 8.35 21.14
N ARG A 111 -2.65 7.18 20.79
CA ARG A 111 -3.18 6.21 21.77
C ARG A 111 -2.11 5.65 22.71
N ALA A 112 -0.87 5.54 22.23
CA ALA A 112 0.30 5.16 23.03
C ALA A 112 0.85 6.32 23.88
N GLY A 113 0.22 7.50 23.87
CA GLY A 113 0.66 8.68 24.61
C GLY A 113 1.80 9.46 23.95
N ALA A 114 2.17 9.13 22.71
CA ALA A 114 3.19 9.87 21.97
C ALA A 114 2.59 11.12 21.30
N HIS A 115 3.30 12.24 21.42
CA HIS A 115 2.94 13.47 20.73
C HIS A 115 3.48 13.48 19.29
N VAL A 116 2.59 13.70 18.32
CA VAL A 116 2.95 13.86 16.90
C VAL A 116 2.75 15.32 16.53
N ALA A 117 3.85 16.08 16.48
CA ALA A 117 3.83 17.53 16.24
C ALA A 117 3.56 17.92 14.78
N ALA A 118 3.74 17.00 13.84
CA ALA A 118 3.57 17.27 12.41
C ALA A 118 2.10 17.19 11.98
N ASP A 119 1.71 18.01 11.01
CA ASP A 119 0.50 17.81 10.20
C ASP A 119 0.75 16.66 9.20
N VAL A 120 0.64 15.44 9.72
CA VAL A 120 0.90 14.21 8.97
C VAL A 120 0.03 14.09 7.70
N PRO A 121 -1.29 14.37 7.74
CA PRO A 121 -2.11 14.36 6.53
C PRO A 121 -1.59 15.29 5.45
N ARG A 122 -1.25 16.53 5.78
CA ARG A 122 -0.74 17.50 4.81
C ARG A 122 0.60 17.06 4.23
N ALA A 123 1.54 16.64 5.08
CA ALA A 123 2.87 16.20 4.66
C ALA A 123 2.79 14.96 3.75
N CYS A 124 1.95 13.99 4.11
CA CYS A 124 1.71 12.77 3.34
C CYS A 124 1.15 13.08 1.94
N GLN A 125 0.09 13.89 1.87
CA GLN A 125 -0.56 14.23 0.59
C GLN A 125 0.36 15.05 -0.33
N ALA A 126 1.14 15.97 0.23
CA ALA A 126 2.14 16.73 -0.53
C ALA A 126 3.25 15.83 -1.08
N HIS A 127 3.78 14.92 -0.26
CA HIS A 127 4.85 14.00 -0.67
C HIS A 127 4.38 12.99 -1.73
N LEU A 128 3.19 12.43 -1.54
CA LEU A 128 2.64 11.40 -2.43
C LEU A 128 1.91 11.99 -3.64
N GLN A 129 1.72 13.31 -3.69
CA GLN A 129 0.92 14.01 -4.70
C GLN A 129 -0.46 13.35 -4.87
N TYR A 130 -1.10 13.02 -3.75
CA TYR A 130 -2.35 12.27 -3.69
C TYR A 130 -3.33 12.94 -2.73
N SER A 131 -4.52 13.29 -3.21
CA SER A 131 -5.61 13.77 -2.36
C SER A 131 -6.24 12.58 -1.66
N CYS A 132 -5.93 12.40 -0.37
CA CYS A 132 -6.34 11.21 0.38
C CYS A 132 -7.82 11.33 0.79
N PRO A 133 -8.72 10.44 0.34
CA PRO A 133 -10.15 10.56 0.64
C PRO A 133 -10.52 10.18 2.07
N VAL A 134 -9.62 9.51 2.81
CA VAL A 134 -9.93 8.90 4.12
C VAL A 134 -9.20 9.57 5.29
N HIS A 135 -8.35 10.58 5.05
CA HIS A 135 -7.48 11.12 6.10
C HIS A 135 -8.25 11.78 7.26
N GLN A 136 -9.37 12.44 6.96
CA GLN A 136 -10.22 13.10 7.96
C GLN A 136 -10.91 12.04 8.83
N ASP A 137 -11.57 11.06 8.21
CA ASP A 137 -12.27 9.98 8.91
C ASP A 137 -11.33 9.14 9.82
N ILE A 138 -10.05 9.02 9.47
CA ILE A 138 -9.09 8.29 10.29
C ILE A 138 -8.68 9.08 11.54
N LEU A 139 -8.55 10.41 11.42
CA LEU A 139 -7.94 11.28 12.43
C LEU A 139 -8.92 12.18 13.19
N SER A 140 -10.22 12.12 12.87
CA SER A 140 -11.31 12.65 13.71
C SER A 140 -11.34 11.90 15.04
#